data_AF-U1NLK0-F1
#
_entry.id   AF-U1NLK0-F1
#
_cell.length_a   1.000
_cell.length_b   1.000
_cell.length_c   1.000
_cell.angle_alpha   90.00
_cell.angle_beta   90.00
_cell.angle_gamma   90.00
#
_symmetry.space_group_name_H-M   'P 1'
#
loop_
_entity.id
_entity.type
_entity.pdbx_description
1 polymer ?
#
loop_
_entity_poly.entity_id
_entity_poly.type
_entity_poly.pdbx_seq_one_letter_code
_entity_poly.pdbx_strand_id
1 'polypeptide(L)'
;MRSAETPSAQEGEFLAQANIGCDECREALESAQRESISFFIIDNLTIPMISCDTHGDQFSSICGLTTSDSAERLEYYPAGGISCPGCQLAPYEPGHPVIQIGDGMVAIPACPRHQSEIISRYQAGLETQQKLTSSIDGSDPNSLLHDSIR
;
A
#
# COMPACT_ATOMS: atom_id res chain seq x y z
N MET A 1 -21.17 5.55 -36.81
CA MET A 1 -21.69 5.68 -35.43
C MET A 1 -21.25 4.44 -34.68
N ARG A 2 -20.22 4.53 -33.84
CA ARG A 2 -19.67 3.41 -33.06
C ARG A 2 -20.11 3.67 -31.61
N SER A 3 -20.97 2.80 -31.10
CA SER A 3 -21.51 2.86 -29.74
C SER A 3 -20.38 2.71 -28.73
N ALA A 4 -20.43 3.55 -27.69
CA ALA A 4 -19.56 3.47 -26.53
C ALA A 4 -19.73 2.12 -25.84
N GLU A 5 -18.61 1.44 -25.65
CA GLU A 5 -18.45 0.26 -24.82
C GLU A 5 -18.55 0.71 -23.35
N THR A 6 -19.60 0.25 -22.67
CA THR A 6 -19.89 0.52 -21.26
C THR A 6 -18.79 -0.10 -20.39
N PRO A 7 -18.20 0.63 -19.41
CA PRO A 7 -17.26 0.03 -18.46
C PRO A 7 -17.97 -1.07 -17.66
N SER A 8 -17.33 -2.22 -17.53
CA SER A 8 -17.82 -3.38 -16.80
C SER A 8 -17.94 -3.08 -15.30
N ALA A 9 -19.08 -3.45 -14.71
CA ALA A 9 -19.43 -3.23 -13.29
C ALA A 9 -18.43 -3.79 -12.25
N GLN A 10 -17.44 -4.58 -12.69
CA GLN A 10 -16.46 -5.24 -11.83
C GLN A 10 -15.36 -4.28 -11.31
N GLU A 11 -15.16 -3.13 -11.96
CA GLU A 11 -14.15 -2.13 -11.58
C GLU A 11 -14.66 -1.16 -10.50
N GLY A 12 -15.98 -1.04 -10.34
CA GLY A 12 -16.63 -0.22 -9.31
C GLY A 12 -16.87 -0.92 -7.97
N GLU A 13 -16.81 -2.25 -7.93
CA GLU A 13 -17.07 -3.04 -6.70
C GLU A 13 -15.87 -3.09 -5.74
N PHE A 14 -14.64 -2.82 -6.21
CA PHE A 14 -13.47 -2.80 -5.32
C PHE A 14 -13.45 -1.58 -4.38
N LEU A 15 -14.12 -0.49 -4.78
CA LEU A 15 -14.28 0.72 -3.96
C LEU A 15 -15.37 0.58 -2.89
N ALA A 16 -16.35 -0.31 -3.08
CA ALA A 16 -17.55 -0.38 -2.25
C ALA A 16 -17.43 -1.26 -0.99
N GLN A 17 -16.37 -2.08 -0.88
CA GLN A 17 -16.24 -3.04 0.22
C GLN A 17 -15.18 -2.67 1.28
N ALA A 18 -14.35 -1.65 1.04
CA ALA A 18 -13.44 -1.15 2.06
C ALA A 18 -14.25 -0.31 3.06
N ASN A 19 -14.57 -0.88 4.22
CA ASN A 19 -15.09 -0.11 5.35
C ASN A 19 -13.94 0.76 5.91
N ILE A 20 -13.66 1.88 5.24
CA ILE A 20 -12.65 2.84 5.66
C ILE A 20 -13.17 3.49 6.94
N GLY A 21 -12.63 3.09 8.09
CA GLY A 21 -12.98 3.65 9.41
C GLY A 21 -12.23 4.94 9.73
N CYS A 22 -11.09 5.17 9.09
CA CYS A 22 -10.31 6.40 9.21
C CYS A 22 -10.89 7.53 8.35
N ASP A 23 -11.31 8.63 9.00
CA ASP A 23 -11.90 9.77 8.32
C ASP A 23 -10.91 10.49 7.39
N GLU A 24 -9.65 10.67 7.79
CA GLU A 24 -8.61 11.29 6.94
C GLU A 24 -8.34 10.48 5.66
N CYS A 25 -8.34 9.15 5.76
CA CYS A 25 -8.23 8.29 4.58
C CYS A 25 -9.43 8.45 3.64
N ARG A 26 -10.65 8.58 4.19
CA ARG A 26 -11.86 8.79 3.40
C ARG A 26 -11.82 10.14 2.70
N GLU A 27 -11.47 11.19 3.43
CA GLU A 27 -11.30 12.54 2.90
C GLU A 27 -10.22 12.60 1.80
N ALA A 28 -9.08 11.92 1.99
CA ALA A 28 -8.02 11.86 0.98
C ALA A 28 -8.49 11.21 -0.33
N LEU A 29 -9.32 10.16 -0.24
CA LEU A 29 -9.89 9.46 -1.39
C LEU A 29 -10.95 10.28 -2.13
N GLU A 30 -11.84 10.95 -1.38
CA GLU A 30 -12.88 11.83 -1.94
C GLU A 30 -12.28 13.10 -2.57
N SER A 31 -11.21 13.62 -1.95
CA SER A 31 -10.50 14.83 -2.37
C SER A 31 -9.39 14.56 -3.39
N ALA A 32 -9.39 13.40 -4.05
CA ALA A 32 -8.36 12.92 -5.00
C ALA A 32 -8.16 13.79 -6.27
N GLN A 33 -8.49 15.07 -6.20
CA GLN A 33 -8.15 16.11 -7.16
C GLN A 33 -6.78 16.70 -6.79
N ARG A 34 -5.70 16.01 -7.17
CA ARG A 34 -4.29 16.44 -7.21
C ARG A 34 -3.58 16.82 -5.90
N GLU A 35 -4.26 17.38 -4.90
CA GLU A 35 -3.61 17.89 -3.68
C GLU A 35 -3.39 16.82 -2.60
N SER A 36 -4.12 15.69 -2.66
CA SER A 36 -3.97 14.54 -1.75
C SER A 36 -3.09 13.41 -2.30
N ILE A 37 -2.36 13.66 -3.40
CA ILE A 37 -1.48 12.67 -4.01
C ILE A 37 -0.07 12.80 -3.43
N SER A 38 0.32 11.81 -2.65
CA SER A 38 1.71 11.57 -2.28
C SER A 38 2.36 10.63 -3.29
N PHE A 39 3.68 10.41 -3.16
CA PHE A 39 4.44 9.53 -4.03
C PHE A 39 5.15 8.48 -3.21
N PHE A 40 4.98 7.22 -3.59
CA PHE A 40 5.66 6.11 -2.96
C PHE A 40 6.85 5.69 -3.82
N ILE A 41 8.03 5.67 -3.19
CA ILE A 41 9.28 5.21 -3.77
C ILE A 41 9.62 3.88 -3.13
N ILE A 42 9.82 2.85 -3.96
CA ILE A 42 10.30 1.55 -3.50
C ILE A 42 11.15 0.89 -4.59
N ASP A 43 12.37 0.50 -4.23
CA ASP A 43 13.39 0.08 -5.19
C ASP A 43 13.52 1.10 -6.34
N ASN A 44 13.24 0.70 -7.58
CA ASN A 44 13.28 1.54 -8.78
C ASN A 44 11.89 2.07 -9.18
N LEU A 45 10.88 1.91 -8.33
CA LEU A 45 9.52 2.36 -8.60
C LEU A 45 9.25 3.70 -7.93
N THR A 46 8.61 4.59 -8.68
CA THR A 46 8.02 5.82 -8.18
C THR A 46 6.59 5.87 -8.67
N ILE A 47 5.64 5.73 -7.75
CA ILE A 47 4.22 5.65 -8.07
C ILE A 47 3.44 6.66 -7.24
N PRO A 48 2.34 7.20 -7.77
CA PRO A 48 1.43 8.01 -6.96
C PRO A 48 0.70 7.12 -5.94
N MET A 49 0.36 7.72 -4.81
CA MET A 49 -0.28 7.10 -3.65
C MET A 49 -1.31 8.08 -3.08
N ILE A 50 -2.43 7.56 -2.58
CA ILE A 50 -3.43 8.33 -1.84
C ILE A 50 -3.68 7.62 -0.52
N SER A 51 -3.43 8.32 0.59
CA SER A 51 -3.65 7.84 1.96
C SER A 51 -3.59 9.03 2.91
N CYS A 52 -3.98 8.84 4.18
CA CYS A 52 -3.51 9.76 5.23
C CYS A 52 -2.05 9.42 5.60
N ASP A 53 -1.45 10.29 6.42
CA ASP A 53 -0.05 10.14 6.81
C ASP A 53 0.20 8.84 7.57
N THR A 54 -0.67 8.51 8.51
CA THR A 54 -0.51 7.33 9.37
C THR A 54 -0.53 6.03 8.56
N HIS A 55 -1.54 5.84 7.71
CA HIS A 55 -1.72 4.58 6.99
C HIS A 55 -0.77 4.43 5.81
N GLY A 56 -0.36 5.54 5.17
CA GLY A 56 0.69 5.49 4.15
C GLY A 56 2.07 5.18 4.74
N ASP A 57 2.39 5.67 5.93
CA ASP A 57 3.65 5.36 6.62
C ASP A 57 3.68 3.90 7.07
N GLN A 58 2.56 3.39 7.58
CA GLN A 58 2.41 1.98 7.93
C GLN A 58 2.60 1.09 6.69
N PHE A 59 1.99 1.46 5.56
CA PHE A 59 2.17 0.76 4.30
C PHE A 59 3.63 0.76 3.84
N SER A 60 4.29 1.92 3.89
CA SER A 60 5.72 2.08 3.56
C SER A 60 6.59 1.18 4.42
N SER A 61 6.34 1.18 5.74
CA SER A 61 7.05 0.36 6.72
C SER A 61 6.90 -1.15 6.42
N ILE A 62 5.69 -1.61 6.10
CA ILE A 62 5.44 -3.02 5.76
C ILE A 62 6.15 -3.41 4.47
N CYS A 63 6.05 -2.60 3.42
CA CYS A 63 6.75 -2.87 2.16
C CYS A 63 8.28 -2.85 2.35
N GLY A 64 8.76 -1.99 3.25
CA GLY A 64 10.14 -1.86 3.72
C GLY A 64 10.77 -3.16 4.23
N LEU A 65 9.96 -4.11 4.72
CA LEU A 65 10.46 -5.38 5.27
C LEU A 65 11.04 -6.34 4.21
N THR A 66 10.73 -6.13 2.93
CA THR A 66 11.11 -7.05 1.84
C THR A 66 11.85 -6.40 0.68
N THR A 67 12.11 -5.10 0.76
CA THR A 67 12.98 -4.40 -0.20
C THR A 67 14.45 -4.49 0.24
N SER A 68 15.35 -4.45 -0.74
CA SER A 68 16.79 -4.34 -0.49
C SER A 68 17.27 -2.88 -0.38
N ASP A 69 16.38 -1.93 -0.64
CA ASP A 69 16.61 -0.49 -0.64
C ASP A 69 15.59 0.19 0.31
N SER A 70 15.35 1.49 0.15
CA SER A 70 14.33 2.22 0.91
C SER A 70 12.92 2.06 0.34
N ALA A 71 11.94 1.99 1.23
CA ALA A 71 10.54 2.29 0.96
C ALA A 71 10.20 3.63 1.61
N GLU A 72 9.90 4.66 0.81
CA GLU A 72 9.69 6.03 1.28
C GLU A 72 8.41 6.63 0.67
N ARG A 73 7.69 7.42 1.48
CA ARG A 73 6.60 8.27 0.99
C ARG A 73 7.07 9.72 0.92
N LEU A 74 6.76 10.38 -0.20
CA LEU A 74 7.04 11.80 -0.43
C LEU A 74 5.73 12.58 -0.56
N GLU A 75 5.63 13.68 0.15
CA GLU A 75 4.49 14.63 0.06
C GLU A 75 4.64 15.64 -1.08
N TYR A 76 5.71 15.51 -1.88
CA TYR A 76 6.03 16.42 -2.96
C TYR A 76 6.36 15.65 -4.22
N TYR A 77 6.18 16.32 -5.36
CA TYR A 77 6.50 15.72 -6.65
C TYR A 77 8.01 15.39 -6.73
N PRO A 78 8.38 14.13 -6.99
CA PRO A 78 9.79 13.73 -7.03
C PRO A 78 10.52 14.44 -8.16
N ALA A 79 11.79 14.81 -7.93
CA ALA A 79 12.59 15.58 -8.89
C ALA A 79 12.83 14.86 -10.24
N GLY A 80 12.65 13.53 -10.31
CA GLY A 80 12.67 12.73 -11.54
C GLY A 80 11.29 12.42 -12.12
N GLY A 81 10.22 12.84 -11.43
CA GLY A 81 8.84 12.50 -11.76
C GLY A 81 8.54 11.01 -11.76
N ILE A 82 7.38 10.67 -12.31
CA ILE A 82 6.97 9.28 -12.51
C ILE A 82 7.54 8.81 -13.85
N SER A 83 8.54 7.92 -13.80
CA SER A 83 9.22 7.42 -15.01
C SER A 83 8.35 6.51 -15.88
N CYS A 84 7.32 5.89 -15.31
CA CYS A 84 6.42 5.01 -16.05
C CYS A 84 5.27 5.80 -16.68
N PRO A 85 5.12 5.80 -18.02
CA PRO A 85 4.02 6.53 -18.68
C PRO A 85 2.63 6.08 -18.24
N GLY A 86 2.47 4.78 -17.96
CA GLY A 86 1.22 4.25 -17.42
C GLY A 86 0.91 4.80 -16.02
N CYS A 87 1.89 4.84 -15.12
CA CYS A 87 1.68 5.42 -13.78
C CYS A 87 1.52 6.94 -13.82
N GLN A 88 2.04 7.62 -14.85
CA GLN A 88 1.82 9.05 -15.03
C GLN A 88 0.37 9.38 -15.38
N LEU A 89 -0.31 8.48 -16.12
CA LEU A 89 -1.70 8.64 -16.52
C LEU A 89 -2.70 8.02 -15.53
N ALA A 90 -2.27 7.05 -14.74
CA ALA A 90 -3.14 6.28 -13.86
C ALA A 90 -3.93 7.11 -12.82
N PRO A 91 -3.46 8.24 -12.26
CA PRO A 91 -4.28 9.11 -11.41
C PRO A 91 -5.51 9.72 -12.08
N TYR A 92 -5.60 9.67 -13.42
CA TYR A 92 -6.73 10.19 -14.18
C TYR A 92 -7.72 9.09 -14.60
N GLU A 93 -7.43 7.82 -14.30
CA GLU A 93 -8.33 6.70 -14.61
C GLU A 93 -9.34 6.47 -13.48
N PRO A 94 -10.61 6.13 -13.80
CA PRO A 94 -11.58 5.77 -12.77
C PRO A 94 -11.23 4.41 -12.16
N GLY A 95 -11.36 4.29 -10.84
CA GLY A 95 -11.16 3.03 -10.12
C GLY A 95 -9.68 2.74 -9.85
N HIS A 96 -9.28 2.96 -8.60
CA HIS A 96 -7.95 2.58 -8.13
C HIS A 96 -8.07 1.41 -7.15
N PRO A 97 -7.15 0.43 -7.17
CA PRO A 97 -7.12 -0.58 -6.13
C PRO A 97 -6.87 0.10 -4.78
N VAL A 98 -7.73 -0.23 -3.81
CA VAL A 98 -7.65 0.22 -2.43
C VAL A 98 -7.15 -0.93 -1.57
N ILE A 99 -6.00 -0.73 -0.93
CA ILE A 99 -5.40 -1.67 0.02
C ILE A 99 -5.82 -1.25 1.41
N GLN A 100 -6.49 -2.12 2.16
CA GLN A 100 -6.86 -1.85 3.56
C GLN A 100 -5.64 -1.96 4.47
N ILE A 101 -5.44 -0.93 5.31
CA ILE A 101 -4.35 -0.85 6.28
C ILE A 101 -4.97 -0.59 7.65
N GLY A 102 -5.18 -1.64 8.46
CA GLY A 102 -5.91 -1.51 9.72
C GLY A 102 -7.33 -1.00 9.49
N ASP A 103 -7.66 0.16 10.07
CA ASP A 103 -8.92 0.89 9.88
C ASP A 103 -8.88 1.92 8.74
N GLY A 104 -7.71 2.13 8.12
CA GLY A 104 -7.52 3.04 7.00
C GLY A 104 -7.22 2.34 5.69
N MET A 105 -6.66 3.10 4.75
CA MET A 105 -6.45 2.62 3.39
C MET A 105 -5.29 3.30 2.68
N VAL A 106 -4.86 2.65 1.60
CA VAL A 106 -3.94 3.19 0.61
C VAL A 106 -4.49 2.88 -0.77
N ALA A 107 -4.76 3.91 -1.57
CA ALA A 107 -5.06 3.73 -2.99
C ALA A 107 -3.78 3.90 -3.82
N ILE A 108 -3.57 3.01 -4.78
CA ILE A 108 -2.39 3.01 -5.65
C ILE A 108 -2.82 3.31 -7.10
N PRO A 109 -2.93 4.60 -7.49
CA PRO A 109 -3.20 5.00 -8.87
C PRO A 109 -2.01 4.75 -9.80
N ALA A 110 -1.58 3.50 -9.93
CA ALA A 110 -0.49 3.06 -10.81
C ALA A 110 -1.02 2.23 -11.99
N CYS A 111 -0.19 1.95 -13.00
CA CYS A 111 -0.57 1.02 -14.06
C CYS A 111 -0.68 -0.43 -13.52
N PRO A 112 -1.47 -1.33 -14.15
CA PRO A 112 -1.74 -2.67 -13.62
C PRO A 112 -0.49 -3.51 -13.26
N ARG A 113 0.59 -3.33 -14.03
CA ARG A 113 1.88 -3.99 -13.77
C ARG A 113 2.45 -3.56 -12.42
N HIS A 114 2.54 -2.26 -12.18
CA HIS A 114 3.10 -1.74 -10.93
C HIS A 114 2.14 -1.91 -9.75
N GLN A 115 0.83 -1.86 -9.98
CA GLN A 115 -0.15 -2.22 -8.94
C GLN A 115 0.12 -3.64 -8.43
N SER A 116 0.26 -4.61 -9.34
CA SER A 116 0.53 -6.00 -8.98
C SER A 116 1.86 -6.13 -8.21
N GLU A 117 2.91 -5.47 -8.69
CA GLU A 117 4.23 -5.47 -8.04
C GLU A 117 4.17 -4.94 -6.59
N ILE A 118 3.41 -3.88 -6.37
CA ILE A 118 3.28 -3.22 -5.07
C ILE A 118 2.42 -4.02 -4.11
N ILE A 119 1.32 -4.58 -4.59
CA ILE A 119 0.47 -5.49 -3.81
C ILE A 119 1.26 -6.72 -3.37
N SER A 120 2.04 -7.33 -4.27
CA SER A 120 2.89 -8.47 -3.92
C SER A 120 3.95 -8.13 -2.87
N ARG A 121 4.58 -6.94 -2.96
CA ARG A 121 5.53 -6.48 -1.93
C ARG A 121 4.85 -6.27 -0.58
N TYR A 122 3.68 -5.64 -0.56
CA TYR A 122 2.92 -5.44 0.68
C TYR A 122 2.56 -6.78 1.34
N GLN A 123 2.08 -7.75 0.55
CA GLN A 123 1.76 -9.10 1.03
C GLN A 123 2.99 -9.83 1.59
N ALA A 124 4.12 -9.78 0.88
CA ALA A 124 5.38 -10.36 1.37
C ALA A 124 5.87 -9.67 2.66
N GLY A 125 5.66 -8.35 2.77
CA GLY A 125 5.89 -7.57 3.98
C GLY A 125 5.04 -8.05 5.16
N LEU A 126 3.75 -8.25 4.95
CA LEU A 126 2.85 -8.80 5.98
C LEU A 126 3.28 -10.18 6.45
N GLU A 127 3.64 -11.08 5.53
CA GLU A 127 4.15 -12.41 5.88
C GLU A 127 5.44 -12.32 6.70
N THR A 128 6.34 -11.40 6.34
CA THR A 128 7.60 -11.16 7.06
C THR A 128 7.34 -10.62 8.45
N GLN A 129 6.45 -9.62 8.58
CA GLN A 129 6.05 -9.07 9.87
C GLN A 129 5.49 -10.16 10.80
N GLN A 130 4.58 -11.01 10.29
CA GLN A 130 4.00 -12.11 11.05
C GLN A 130 5.06 -13.11 11.54
N LYS A 131 6.06 -13.43 10.71
CA LYS A 131 7.17 -14.32 11.11
C LYS A 131 8.05 -13.70 12.19
N LEU A 132 8.31 -12.40 12.10
CA LEU A 132 9.08 -11.66 13.10
C LEU A 132 8.34 -11.59 14.44
N THR A 133 7.05 -11.26 14.45
CA THR A 133 6.25 -11.21 15.69
C THR A 133 6.08 -12.58 16.33
N SER A 134 5.81 -13.62 15.53
CA SER A 134 5.65 -15.00 16.04
C SER A 134 6.95 -15.55 16.64
N SER A 135 8.11 -15.14 16.13
CA SER A 135 9.42 -15.56 16.68
C SER A 135 9.73 -14.91 18.03
N ILE A 136 9.24 -13.69 18.25
CA ILE A 136 9.42 -12.95 19.51
C ILE A 136 8.54 -13.56 20.60
N ASP A 137 7.29 -13.92 20.28
CA ASP A 137 6.38 -14.58 21.23
C ASP A 137 6.80 -16.02 21.57
N GLY A 138 7.60 -16.67 20.71
CA GLY A 138 8.19 -17.98 20.98
C GLY A 138 9.43 -17.97 21.89
N SER A 139 9.93 -16.79 22.26
CA SER A 139 11.09 -16.61 23.14
C SER A 139 10.64 -16.36 24.58
N ASP A 140 9.95 -17.34 25.17
CA ASP A 140 9.58 -17.34 26.58
C ASP A 140 10.86 -17.44 27.45
N PRO A 141 11.23 -16.44 28.27
CA PRO A 141 12.48 -16.47 29.05
C PRO A 141 12.43 -17.44 30.25
N ASN A 142 11.39 -18.26 30.39
CA ASN A 142 11.15 -19.10 31.58
C ASN A 142 11.32 -20.61 31.35
N SER A 143 11.96 -21.04 30.26
CA SER A 143 12.17 -22.48 29.96
C SER A 143 13.49 -23.08 30.50
N LEU A 144 14.29 -22.36 31.29
CA LEU A 144 15.57 -22.88 31.82
C LEU A 144 15.54 -23.12 33.34
N LEU A 145 14.60 -23.90 33.83
CA LEU A 145 14.71 -24.53 35.16
C LEU A 145 14.04 -25.91 35.16
N HIS A 146 14.60 -26.88 34.44
CA HIS A 146 14.38 -28.31 34.70
C HIS A 146 15.54 -29.13 34.14
N ASP A 147 16.71 -29.02 34.76
CA ASP A 147 17.66 -30.14 34.78
C ASP A 147 18.71 -29.92 35.85
N SER A 148 18.48 -30.47 37.05
CA SER A 148 19.50 -30.90 38.01
C SER A 148 18.84 -31.27 39.34
N ILE A 149 18.34 -32.51 39.49
CA ILE A 149 18.56 -33.33 40.72
C ILE A 149 18.49 -34.80 40.31
N ARG A 150 19.64 -35.46 40.27
CA ARG A 150 19.76 -36.90 40.51
C ARG A 150 20.81 -37.12 41.59
#